data_AF-A0A0C2ZBF4-F1
#
_entry.id   AF-A0A0C2ZBF4-F1
#
_cell.length_a   1.000
_cell.length_b   1.000
_cell.length_c   1.000
_cell.angle_alpha   90.00
_cell.angle_beta   90.00
_cell.angle_gamma   90.00
#
_symmetry.space_group_name_H-M   'P 1'
#
loop_
_entity.id
_entity.type
_entity.pdbx_description
1 polymer ?
#
loop_
_entity_poly.entity_id
_entity_poly.type
_entity_poly.pdbx_seq_one_letter_code
_entity_poly.pdbx_strand_id
1 'polypeptide(L)'
;MKQKILKTNQHVRKIMQKSDLPNVELANKYSINVQTVSKWKGRDFTEDKSSRPNTIHYALSDLDKELIRVARTLTRMELDDLVDCVSQNIPKAKRSNVYRTIRAFGISQVPQEQKEKAKTFKEY
;
A
#
# COMPACT_ATOMS: atom_id res chain seq x y z
N MET A 1 28.23 22.97 -19.79
CA MET A 1 26.86 22.93 -20.34
C MET A 1 26.00 22.00 -19.50
N LYS A 2 24.96 22.51 -18.82
CA LYS A 2 24.00 21.66 -18.11
C LYS A 2 23.10 20.99 -19.16
N GLN A 3 23.24 19.68 -19.35
CA GLN A 3 22.34 18.90 -20.19
C GLN A 3 20.93 18.98 -19.58
N LYS A 4 20.00 19.62 -20.29
CA LYS A 4 18.59 19.75 -19.90
C LYS A 4 17.98 18.35 -19.82
N ILE A 5 17.48 17.95 -18.66
CA ILE A 5 16.83 16.64 -18.49
C ILE A 5 15.46 16.71 -19.19
N LEU A 6 15.41 16.36 -20.48
CA LEU A 6 14.14 16.05 -21.14
C LEU A 6 13.57 14.78 -20.53
N LYS A 7 12.26 14.79 -20.26
CA LYS A 7 11.54 13.67 -19.61
C LYS A 7 11.58 12.44 -20.51
N THR A 8 12.45 11.49 -20.21
CA THR A 8 12.50 10.17 -20.88
C THR A 8 11.21 9.40 -20.56
N ASN A 9 10.21 9.49 -21.44
CA ASN A 9 8.97 8.74 -21.33
C ASN A 9 9.13 7.31 -21.88
N GLN A 10 8.15 6.45 -21.66
CA GLN A 10 8.20 5.04 -22.10
C GLN A 10 8.39 4.90 -23.61
N HIS A 11 7.79 5.79 -24.40
CA HIS A 11 7.91 5.79 -25.86
C HIS A 11 9.36 6.04 -26.32
N VAL A 12 10.00 7.06 -25.76
CA VAL A 12 11.40 7.43 -26.04
C VAL A 12 12.36 6.30 -25.61
N ARG A 13 12.09 5.62 -24.49
CA ARG A 13 12.86 4.44 -24.06
C ARG A 13 12.71 3.26 -25.03
N LYS A 14 11.50 3.01 -25.53
CA LYS A 14 11.22 1.97 -26.53
C LYS A 14 11.95 2.24 -27.85
N ILE A 15 12.03 3.51 -28.26
CA ILE A 15 12.81 3.90 -29.44
C ILE A 15 14.30 3.63 -29.22
N MET A 16 14.86 3.95 -28.05
CA MET A 16 16.28 3.67 -27.76
C MET A 16 16.62 2.19 -27.83
N GLN A 17 15.74 1.33 -27.30
CA GLN A 17 15.94 -0.12 -27.32
C GLN A 17 15.89 -0.70 -28.75
N LYS A 18 14.97 -0.20 -29.59
CA LYS A 18 14.79 -0.71 -30.97
C LYS A 18 15.74 -0.10 -32.00
N SER A 19 16.48 0.94 -31.64
CA SER A 19 17.27 1.72 -32.57
C SER A 19 18.70 1.18 -32.68
N ASP A 20 19.17 0.95 -33.91
CA ASP A 20 20.57 0.59 -34.19
C ASP A 20 21.51 1.81 -34.19
N LEU A 21 20.96 3.03 -34.17
CA LEU A 21 21.75 4.27 -34.13
C LEU A 21 22.75 4.32 -32.96
N PRO A 22 23.89 5.00 -33.15
CA PRO A 22 24.87 5.19 -32.09
C PRO A 22 24.31 6.03 -30.95
N ASN A 23 24.77 5.77 -29.72
CA ASN A 23 24.25 6.42 -28.52
C ASN A 23 24.38 7.95 -28.53
N VAL A 24 25.43 8.47 -29.18
CA VAL A 24 25.69 9.92 -29.31
C VAL A 24 24.64 10.59 -30.18
N GLU A 25 24.24 9.95 -31.27
CA GLU A 25 23.24 10.50 -32.20
C GLU A 25 21.85 10.51 -31.54
N LEU A 26 21.47 9.43 -30.86
CA LEU A 26 20.24 9.36 -30.06
C LEU A 26 20.23 10.40 -28.94
N ALA A 27 21.36 10.58 -28.27
CA ALA A 27 21.51 11.57 -27.20
C ALA A 27 21.30 13.00 -27.71
N ASN A 28 21.86 13.33 -28.88
CA ASN A 28 21.67 14.62 -29.53
C ASN A 28 20.22 14.82 -29.97
N LYS A 29 19.63 13.81 -30.65
CA LYS A 29 18.25 13.86 -31.17
C LYS A 29 17.21 14.08 -30.08
N TYR A 30 17.38 13.43 -28.93
CA TYR A 30 16.45 13.53 -27.79
C TYR A 30 16.94 14.50 -26.71
N SER A 31 18.04 15.22 -26.94
CA SER A 31 18.76 16.09 -25.99
C SER A 31 18.83 15.53 -24.56
N ILE A 32 19.32 14.30 -24.46
CA ILE A 32 19.51 13.54 -23.21
C ILE A 32 20.98 13.16 -23.04
N ASN A 33 21.36 12.77 -21.83
CA ASN A 33 22.71 12.28 -21.58
C ASN A 33 22.95 10.94 -22.32
N VAL A 34 24.11 10.82 -22.97
CA VAL A 34 24.59 9.57 -23.63
C VAL A 34 24.55 8.38 -22.67
N GLN A 35 24.86 8.59 -21.38
CA GLN A 35 24.78 7.53 -20.37
C GLN A 35 23.35 7.04 -20.15
N THR A 36 22.36 7.92 -20.26
CA THR A 36 20.93 7.57 -20.14
C THR A 36 20.50 6.70 -21.33
N VAL A 37 20.94 7.04 -22.55
CA VAL A 37 20.71 6.22 -23.75
C VAL A 37 21.30 4.83 -23.58
N SER A 38 22.58 4.75 -23.21
CA SER A 38 23.28 3.49 -22.98
C SER A 38 22.56 2.62 -21.95
N LYS A 39 22.15 3.22 -20.82
CA LYS A 39 21.39 2.53 -19.77
C LYS A 39 20.04 1.99 -20.25
N TRP A 40 19.30 2.73 -21.08
CA TRP A 40 17.99 2.28 -21.57
C TRP A 40 18.09 1.28 -22.72
N LYS A 41 19.11 1.38 -23.57
CA LYS A 41 19.35 0.46 -24.69
C LYS A 41 19.67 -0.96 -24.20
N GLY A 42 20.38 -1.10 -23.08
CA GLY A 42 20.72 -2.39 -22.47
C GLY A 42 19.71 -2.95 -21.46
N ARG A 43 18.54 -2.31 -21.27
CA ARG A 43 17.48 -2.82 -20.38
C ARG A 43 16.47 -3.61 -21.19
N ASP A 44 15.87 -4.62 -20.57
CA ASP A 44 14.81 -5.43 -21.20
C ASP A 44 13.40 -4.82 -21.04
N PHE A 45 13.26 -3.77 -20.22
CA PHE A 45 11.97 -3.16 -19.89
C PHE A 45 11.97 -1.65 -20.11
N THR A 46 10.83 -1.10 -20.52
CA THR A 46 10.62 0.35 -20.73
C THR A 46 9.79 1.01 -19.63
N GLU A 47 9.01 0.21 -18.91
CA GLU A 47 8.08 0.66 -17.87
C GLU A 47 8.83 1.12 -16.62
N ASP A 48 8.21 2.03 -15.87
CA ASP A 48 8.73 2.42 -14.56
C ASP A 48 8.47 1.29 -13.57
N LYS A 49 9.49 0.91 -12.81
CA LYS A 49 9.30 -0.01 -11.70
C LYS A 49 8.40 0.63 -10.66
N SER A 50 7.54 -0.18 -10.05
CA SER A 50 6.73 0.23 -8.92
C SER A 50 7.62 0.85 -7.83
N SER A 51 7.23 2.04 -7.33
CA SER A 51 7.87 2.65 -6.16
C SER A 51 7.39 2.02 -4.85
N ARG A 52 6.47 1.05 -4.92
CA ARG A 52 5.92 0.38 -3.74
C ARG A 52 6.99 -0.58 -3.18
N PRO A 53 7.23 -0.58 -1.86
CA PRO A 53 8.07 -1.59 -1.22
C PRO A 53 7.54 -3.00 -1.50
N ASN A 54 8.45 -3.95 -1.73
CA ASN A 54 8.09 -5.36 -1.90
C ASN A 54 7.53 -5.99 -0.61
N THR A 55 8.06 -5.56 0.54
CA THR A 55 7.65 -6.06 1.86
C THR A 55 7.21 -4.89 2.72
N ILE A 56 6.01 -4.97 3.29
CA ILE A 56 5.48 -3.99 4.24
C ILE A 56 5.53 -4.62 5.63
N HIS A 57 6.32 -4.02 6.52
CA HIS A 57 6.37 -4.45 7.91
C HIS A 57 5.22 -3.82 8.69
N TYR A 58 4.30 -4.65 9.17
CA TYR A 58 3.20 -4.23 10.02
C TYR A 58 3.57 -4.41 11.50
N ALA A 59 2.94 -3.60 12.37
CA ALA A 59 3.14 -3.70 13.81
C ALA A 59 2.49 -4.95 14.42
N LEU A 60 1.42 -5.44 13.81
CA LEU A 60 0.68 -6.64 14.21
C LEU A 60 0.95 -7.75 13.20
N SER A 61 1.20 -8.95 13.72
CA SER A 61 1.28 -10.17 12.88
C SER A 61 -0.10 -10.51 12.34
N ASP A 62 -0.17 -11.40 11.35
CA ASP A 62 -1.46 -11.83 10.81
C ASP A 62 -2.26 -12.60 11.87
N LEU A 63 -1.60 -13.38 12.73
CA LEU A 63 -2.23 -14.05 13.87
C LEU A 63 -2.82 -13.04 14.88
N ASP A 64 -2.10 -11.96 15.19
CA ASP A 64 -2.61 -10.91 16.09
C ASP A 64 -3.87 -10.25 15.51
N LYS A 65 -3.86 -9.98 14.20
CA LYS A 65 -5.00 -9.37 13.50
C LYS A 65 -6.23 -10.28 13.54
N GLU A 66 -6.03 -11.58 13.35
CA GLU A 66 -7.08 -12.60 13.43
C GLU A 66 -7.67 -12.68 14.84
N LEU A 67 -6.82 -12.66 15.87
CA LEU A 67 -7.28 -12.66 17.26
C LEU A 67 -8.14 -11.43 17.57
N ILE A 68 -7.69 -10.24 17.13
CA ILE A 68 -8.46 -8.99 17.26
C ILE A 68 -9.82 -9.12 16.55
N ARG A 69 -9.85 -9.71 15.34
CA ARG A 69 -11.09 -9.91 14.58
C ARG A 69 -12.05 -10.82 15.34
N VAL A 70 -11.57 -11.95 15.85
CA VAL A 70 -12.41 -12.92 16.60
C VAL A 70 -12.94 -12.27 17.87
N ALA A 71 -12.08 -11.64 18.67
CA ALA A 71 -12.47 -10.94 19.88
C ALA A 71 -13.57 -9.90 19.60
N ARG A 72 -13.37 -9.04 18.59
CA ARG A 72 -14.34 -8.02 18.20
C ARG A 72 -15.68 -8.60 17.73
N THR A 73 -15.65 -9.68 16.95
CA THR A 73 -16.89 -10.28 16.42
C THR A 73 -17.71 -10.95 17.51
N LEU A 74 -17.05 -11.60 18.48
CA LEU A 74 -17.72 -12.28 19.58
C LEU A 74 -18.30 -11.31 20.62
N THR A 75 -17.50 -10.33 21.06
CA THR A 75 -17.90 -9.47 22.19
C THR A 75 -18.64 -8.21 21.75
N ARG A 76 -18.38 -7.73 20.53
CA ARG A 76 -18.88 -6.43 20.03
C ARG A 76 -18.59 -5.24 20.98
N MET A 77 -17.56 -5.37 21.83
CA MET A 77 -17.08 -4.34 22.74
C MET A 77 -16.77 -3.02 22.05
N GLU A 78 -16.64 -1.93 22.80
CA GLU A 78 -16.15 -0.68 22.24
C GLU A 78 -14.67 -0.79 21.83
N LEU A 79 -14.19 0.18 21.05
CA LEU A 79 -12.81 0.13 20.56
C LEU A 79 -11.80 0.14 21.71
N ASP A 80 -12.04 0.99 22.72
CA ASP A 80 -11.12 1.20 23.83
C ASP A 80 -11.08 -0.02 24.75
N ASP A 81 -12.23 -0.59 25.11
CA ASP A 81 -12.31 -1.85 25.87
C ASP A 81 -11.59 -3.01 25.17
N LEU A 82 -11.75 -3.10 23.85
CA LEU A 82 -11.08 -4.14 23.06
C LEU A 82 -9.56 -3.95 23.06
N VAL A 83 -9.08 -2.70 23.00
CA VAL A 83 -7.65 -2.39 23.07
C VAL A 83 -7.12 -2.81 24.43
N ASP A 84 -7.82 -2.49 25.51
CA ASP A 84 -7.40 -2.85 26.86
C ASP A 84 -7.35 -4.37 27.05
N CYS A 85 -8.33 -5.10 26.53
CA CYS A 85 -8.35 -6.56 26.55
C CYS A 85 -7.20 -7.19 25.74
N VAL A 86 -6.96 -6.71 24.52
CA VAL A 86 -5.97 -7.30 23.61
C VAL A 86 -4.54 -6.91 24.00
N SER A 87 -4.35 -5.70 24.52
CA SER A 87 -3.02 -5.19 24.89
C SER A 87 -2.30 -6.03 25.95
N GLN A 88 -3.06 -6.74 26.80
CA GLN A 88 -2.52 -7.66 27.79
C GLN A 88 -1.73 -8.82 27.17
N ASN A 89 -2.17 -9.31 26.00
CA ASN A 89 -1.55 -10.44 25.30
C ASN A 89 -0.69 -9.98 24.10
N ILE A 90 -0.99 -8.82 23.52
CA ILE A 90 -0.31 -8.27 22.35
C ILE A 90 0.19 -6.85 22.67
N PRO A 91 1.43 -6.69 23.17
CA PRO A 91 1.96 -5.37 23.56
C PRO A 91 2.02 -4.34 22.42
N LYS A 92 2.06 -4.79 21.16
CA LYS A 92 2.08 -3.93 19.97
C LYS A 92 0.68 -3.45 19.52
N ALA A 93 -0.38 -3.92 20.18
CA ALA A 93 -1.77 -3.59 19.89
C ALA A 93 -2.16 -2.21 20.41
N LYS A 94 -1.52 -1.17 19.88
CA LYS A 94 -1.92 0.22 20.11
C LYS A 94 -3.31 0.46 19.52
N ARG A 95 -4.07 1.37 20.12
CA ARG A 95 -5.40 1.81 19.67
C ARG A 95 -5.51 2.01 18.15
N SER A 96 -4.55 2.72 17.54
CA SER A 96 -4.54 2.99 16.10
C SER A 96 -4.29 1.74 15.24
N ASN A 97 -3.52 0.77 15.72
CA ASN A 97 -3.27 -0.49 15.03
C ASN A 97 -4.51 -1.39 15.09
N VAL A 98 -5.15 -1.46 16.27
CA VAL A 98 -6.40 -2.20 16.48
C VAL A 98 -7.51 -1.61 15.62
N TYR A 99 -7.70 -0.29 15.64
CA TYR A 99 -8.69 0.38 14.80
C TYR A 99 -8.49 0.12 13.31
N ARG A 100 -7.24 0.25 12.81
CA ARG A 100 -6.92 -0.03 11.40
C ARG A 100 -7.21 -1.48 11.02
N THR A 101 -6.94 -2.42 11.92
CA THR A 101 -7.23 -3.85 11.74
C THR A 101 -8.73 -4.09 11.62
N ILE A 102 -9.52 -3.55 12.55
CA ILE A 102 -10.99 -3.66 12.54
C ILE A 102 -11.59 -3.03 11.27
N ARG A 103 -11.07 -1.87 10.84
CA ARG A 103 -11.47 -1.22 9.59
C ARG A 103 -11.12 -2.05 8.37
N ALA A 104 -9.91 -2.64 8.32
CA ALA A 104 -9.48 -3.50 7.22
C ALA A 104 -10.37 -4.75 7.07
N PHE A 105 -10.87 -5.30 8.18
CA PHE A 105 -11.83 -6.40 8.18
C PHE A 105 -13.29 -5.98 8.02
N GLY A 106 -13.61 -4.68 7.94
CA GLY A 106 -14.99 -4.21 7.77
C GLY A 106 -15.89 -4.35 9.00
N ILE A 107 -15.35 -4.70 10.17
CA ILE A 107 -16.11 -4.99 11.41
C ILE A 107 -16.15 -3.81 12.39
N SER A 108 -15.86 -2.61 11.91
CA SER A 108 -15.88 -1.39 12.73
C SER A 108 -17.29 -0.98 13.15
N GLN A 109 -18.31 -1.39 12.40
CA GLN A 109 -19.71 -1.07 12.67
C GLN A 109 -20.42 -2.29 13.25
N VAL A 110 -21.37 -2.02 14.15
CA VAL A 110 -22.32 -3.03 14.63
C VAL A 110 -23.27 -3.38 13.48
N PRO A 111 -23.61 -4.67 13.25
CA PRO A 111 -24.50 -5.08 12.17
C PRO A 111 -25.89 -4.48 12.38
N GLN A 112 -26.58 -4.19 11.28
CA GLN A 112 -27.88 -3.54 11.30
C GLN A 112 -28.92 -4.36 12.08
N GLU A 113 -28.90 -5.68 11.94
CA GLU A 113 -29.80 -6.61 12.66
C GLU A 113 -29.70 -6.46 14.19
N GLN A 114 -28.50 -6.25 14.72
CA GLN A 114 -28.30 -6.04 16.17
C GLN A 114 -28.81 -4.66 16.60
N LYS A 115 -28.68 -3.64 15.74
CA LYS A 115 -29.24 -2.31 15.99
C LYS A 115 -30.77 -2.34 15.98
N GLU A 116 -31.38 -3.14 15.12
CA GLU A 116 -32.84 -3.29 15.04
C GLU A 116 -33.41 -3.99 16.28
N LYS A 117 -32.73 -5.02 16.80
CA LYS A 117 -33.07 -5.66 18.08
C LYS A 117 -33.01 -4.70 19.28
N ALA A 118 -32.06 -3.76 19.27
CA ALA A 118 -31.92 -2.77 20.33
C ALA A 118 -32.96 -1.62 20.24
N LYS A 119 -33.60 -1.42 19.08
CA LYS A 119 -34.63 -0.39 18.90
C LYS A 119 -35.99 -0.76 19.46
N THR A 120 -36.24 -2.05 19.69
CA THR A 120 -37.50 -2.51 20.26
C THR A 120 -37.49 -2.20 21.76
N PHE A 121 -38.13 -1.09 22.14
CA PHE A 121 -38.32 -0.70 23.53
C PHE A 121 -39.28 -1.70 24.20
N LYS A 122 -39.02 -2.09 25.45
CA LYS A 122 -40.00 -2.88 26.22
C LYS A 122 -41.14 -1.95 26.65
N GLU A 123 -42.36 -2.28 26.28
CA GLU A 123 -43.55 -1.75 26.98
C GLU A 123 -43.52 -2.30 28.41
N TYR A 124 -43.50 -1.37 29.38
CA TYR A 124 -43.58 -1.66 30.81
C TYR A 124 -45.02 -1.44 31.29
#